data_AF-A0A2U1ZXT2-F1
#
_entry.id   AF-A0A2U1ZXT2-F1
#
_cell.length_a   1.000
_cell.length_b   1.000
_cell.length_c   1.000
_cell.angle_alpha   90.00
_cell.angle_beta   90.00
_cell.angle_gamma   90.00
#
_symmetry.space_group_name_H-M   'P 1'
#
loop_
_entity.id
_entity.type
_entity.pdbx_description
1 polymer ?
#
loop_
_entity_poly.entity_id
_entity_poly.type
_entity_poly.pdbx_seq_one_letter_code
_entity_poly.pdbx_strand_id
1 'polypeptide(L)'
;MVDLASLLTPGRTALEVAVASRAEAIDAVGALLVADGTAPASHVAAMHEREARVSTYLGAGVAVPHATPIADPAAADRPVDDGGAPGALALARFPDGVEWDGETAYVAIAVVARPANHTAILAAIASLLLDPERARALVGAGTTAQVTAALTTSSTVPGTPGDDGQEPSAAAGGDRRGLTGPDRSS
;
A
#
# COMPACT_ATOMS: atom_id res chain seq x y z
N MET A 1 8.34 8.05 3.42
CA MET A 1 7.35 6.95 3.28
C MET A 1 7.51 6.40 1.88
N VAL A 2 7.51 5.08 1.69
CA VAL A 2 7.63 4.48 0.36
C VAL A 2 6.28 4.64 -0.37
N ASP A 3 6.30 5.20 -1.57
CA ASP A 3 5.12 5.25 -2.44
C ASP A 3 5.00 3.94 -3.22
N LEU A 4 4.17 3.01 -2.72
CA LEU A 4 3.97 1.68 -3.33
C LEU A 4 3.41 1.77 -4.75
N ALA A 5 2.55 2.75 -5.04
CA ALA A 5 1.94 2.89 -6.35
C ALA A 5 2.99 3.23 -7.42
N SER A 6 4.01 4.01 -7.08
CA SER A 6 5.13 4.33 -7.97
C SER A 6 6.01 3.13 -8.35
N LEU A 7 5.97 2.05 -7.56
CA LEU A 7 6.80 0.86 -7.77
C LEU A 7 6.14 -0.18 -8.67
N LEU A 8 4.86 0.00 -9.02
CA LEU A 8 4.08 -0.92 -9.84
C LEU A 8 3.75 -0.28 -11.19
N THR A 9 3.99 -1.00 -12.28
CA THR A 9 3.61 -0.57 -13.63
C THR A 9 2.42 -1.39 -14.14
N PRO A 10 1.64 -0.88 -15.11
CA PRO A 10 0.58 -1.66 -15.74
C PRO A 10 1.07 -2.98 -16.34
N GLY A 11 2.28 -3.02 -16.91
CA GLY A 11 2.90 -4.23 -17.48
C GLY A 11 3.25 -5.30 -16.45
N ARG A 12 3.34 -4.94 -15.16
CA ARG A 12 3.61 -5.85 -14.04
C ARG A 12 2.35 -6.13 -13.20
N THR A 13 1.17 -5.95 -13.79
CA THR A 13 -0.12 -6.19 -13.13
C THR A 13 -0.95 -7.20 -13.93
N ALA A 14 -1.35 -8.30 -13.30
CA ALA A 14 -2.27 -9.29 -13.86
C ALA A 14 -3.46 -9.49 -12.91
N LEU A 15 -4.70 -9.42 -13.44
CA LEU A 15 -5.91 -9.27 -12.60
C LEU A 15 -6.81 -10.51 -12.54
N GLU A 16 -6.64 -11.45 -13.47
CA GLU A 16 -7.46 -12.65 -13.60
C GLU A 16 -6.55 -13.85 -13.90
N VAL A 17 -5.67 -14.14 -12.95
CA VAL A 17 -4.72 -15.25 -13.07
C VAL A 17 -5.34 -16.50 -12.48
N ALA A 18 -5.45 -17.56 -13.28
CA ALA A 18 -5.87 -18.88 -12.82
C ALA A 18 -4.62 -19.74 -12.54
N VAL A 19 -4.49 -20.22 -11.31
CA VAL A 19 -3.40 -21.09 -10.84
C VAL A 19 -3.96 -22.10 -9.85
N ALA A 20 -3.39 -23.30 -9.83
CA ALA A 20 -3.86 -24.40 -8.99
C ALA A 20 -3.08 -24.52 -7.67
N SER A 21 -1.99 -23.78 -7.50
CA SER A 21 -1.12 -23.92 -6.33
C SER A 21 -0.38 -22.64 -5.98
N ARG A 22 0.10 -22.57 -4.73
CA ARG A 22 1.03 -21.54 -4.27
C ARG A 22 2.27 -21.42 -5.17
N ALA A 23 2.82 -22.53 -5.63
CA ALA A 23 4.00 -22.52 -6.49
C ALA A 23 3.70 -21.83 -7.84
N GLU A 24 2.60 -22.20 -8.48
CA GLU A 24 2.16 -21.56 -9.72
C GLU A 24 1.83 -20.07 -9.53
N ALA A 25 1.29 -19.68 -8.36
CA ALA A 25 1.06 -18.28 -8.03
C ALA A 25 2.37 -17.48 -7.94
N ILE A 26 3.42 -18.04 -7.33
CA ILE A 26 4.77 -17.45 -7.27
C ILE A 26 5.37 -17.34 -8.67
N ASP A 27 5.23 -18.38 -9.50
CA ASP A 27 5.71 -18.38 -10.87
C ASP A 27 4.99 -17.32 -11.72
N ALA A 28 3.67 -17.21 -11.58
CA ALA A 28 2.86 -16.27 -12.34
C ALA A 28 3.23 -14.81 -12.03
N VAL A 29 3.34 -14.44 -10.75
CA VAL A 29 3.73 -13.08 -10.37
C VAL A 29 5.21 -12.81 -10.65
N GLY A 30 6.07 -13.82 -10.51
CA GLY A 30 7.50 -13.72 -10.83
C GLY A 30 7.77 -13.54 -12.32
N ALA A 31 6.98 -14.19 -13.18
CA ALA A 31 7.08 -14.05 -14.63
C ALA A 31 6.86 -12.61 -15.11
N LEU A 32 6.03 -11.83 -14.40
CA LEU A 32 5.81 -10.41 -14.70
C LEU A 32 7.11 -9.60 -14.50
N LEU A 33 7.86 -9.86 -13.43
CA LEU A 33 9.15 -9.21 -13.16
C LEU A 33 10.21 -9.62 -14.19
N VAL A 34 10.20 -10.87 -14.63
CA VAL A 34 11.14 -11.38 -15.64
C VAL A 34 10.84 -10.79 -17.01
N ALA A 35 9.56 -10.74 -17.40
CA ALA A 35 9.13 -10.22 -18.69
C ALA A 35 9.42 -8.71 -18.83
N ASP A 36 9.32 -7.95 -17.74
CA ASP A 36 9.64 -6.52 -17.68
C ASP A 36 11.15 -6.25 -17.58
N GLY A 37 11.97 -7.28 -17.35
CA GLY A 37 13.43 -7.16 -17.18
C GLY A 37 13.87 -6.69 -15.79
N THR A 38 12.94 -6.47 -14.86
CA THR A 38 13.24 -6.04 -13.48
C THR A 38 14.00 -7.11 -12.68
N ALA A 39 13.82 -8.39 -13.01
CA ALA A 39 14.48 -9.48 -12.31
C ALA A 39 14.86 -10.65 -13.24
N PRO A 40 15.99 -11.35 -12.98
CA PRO A 40 16.31 -12.59 -13.68
C PRO A 40 15.41 -13.74 -13.21
N ALA A 41 15.27 -14.79 -14.01
CA ALA A 41 14.53 -16.01 -13.64
C ALA A 41 15.03 -16.65 -12.32
N SER A 42 16.32 -16.50 -12.00
CA SER A 42 16.89 -16.94 -10.71
C SER A 42 16.26 -16.25 -9.50
N HIS A 43 15.67 -15.07 -9.67
CA HIS A 43 14.93 -14.39 -8.61
C HIS A 43 13.65 -15.16 -8.25
N VAL A 44 12.93 -15.71 -9.24
CA VAL A 44 11.73 -16.52 -9.01
C VAL A 44 12.07 -17.78 -8.22
N ALA A 45 13.16 -18.46 -8.58
CA ALA A 45 13.66 -19.60 -7.81
C ALA A 45 13.97 -19.22 -6.35
N ALA A 46 14.59 -18.05 -6.13
CA ALA A 46 14.85 -17.54 -4.78
C ALA A 46 13.58 -17.17 -3.99
N MET A 47 12.50 -16.76 -4.66
CA MET A 47 11.20 -16.55 -4.01
C MET A 47 10.64 -17.88 -3.49
N HIS A 48 10.70 -18.96 -4.29
CA HIS A 48 10.29 -20.29 -3.85
C HIS A 48 11.12 -20.80 -2.67
N GLU A 49 12.45 -20.63 -2.72
CA GLU A 49 13.32 -21.01 -1.61
C GLU A 49 12.99 -20.24 -0.32
N ARG A 50 12.63 -18.95 -0.43
CA ARG A 50 12.23 -18.13 0.70
C ARG A 50 10.88 -18.59 1.26
N GLU A 51 9.91 -18.85 0.40
CA GLU A 51 8.57 -19.32 0.77
C GLU A 51 8.63 -20.66 1.49
N ALA A 52 9.46 -21.60 1.02
CA ALA A 52 9.58 -22.93 1.60
C ALA A 52 10.12 -22.94 3.05
N ARG A 53 10.79 -21.87 3.48
CA ARG A 53 11.31 -21.73 4.85
C ARG A 53 10.26 -21.23 5.82
N VAL A 54 9.56 -20.17 5.44
CA VAL A 54 8.49 -19.53 6.22
C VAL A 54 7.54 -18.89 5.22
N SER A 55 6.25 -19.16 5.38
CA SER A 55 5.19 -18.58 4.54
C SER A 55 5.36 -17.07 4.39
N THR A 56 5.18 -16.56 3.16
CA THR A 56 5.13 -15.12 2.87
C THR A 56 3.71 -14.56 2.84
N TYR A 57 2.72 -15.36 3.26
CA TYR A 57 1.38 -14.84 3.54
C TYR A 57 1.48 -13.78 4.63
N LEU A 58 0.98 -12.58 4.33
CA LEU A 58 1.10 -11.42 5.22
C LEU A 58 -0.22 -11.10 5.95
N GLY A 59 -1.35 -11.52 5.37
CA GLY A 59 -2.68 -11.32 5.95
C GLY A 59 -3.67 -10.73 4.95
N ALA A 60 -4.95 -10.69 5.34
CA ALA A 60 -6.04 -10.09 4.58
C ALA A 60 -6.14 -10.57 3.11
N GLY A 61 -5.80 -11.84 2.84
CA GLY A 61 -5.83 -12.40 1.49
C GLY A 61 -4.65 -11.99 0.61
N VAL A 62 -3.56 -11.49 1.18
CA VAL A 62 -2.36 -11.04 0.46
C VAL A 62 -1.13 -11.85 0.86
N ALA A 63 -0.46 -12.41 -0.14
CA ALA A 63 0.88 -12.98 -0.01
C ALA A 63 1.92 -12.04 -0.65
N VAL A 64 3.14 -12.05 -0.13
CA VAL A 64 4.22 -11.18 -0.62
C VAL A 64 5.46 -12.00 -0.99
N PRO A 65 5.43 -12.77 -2.09
CA PRO A 65 6.59 -13.52 -2.56
C PRO A 65 7.79 -12.59 -2.77
N HIS A 66 8.93 -12.90 -2.17
CA HIS A 66 10.14 -12.09 -2.30
C HIS A 66 11.37 -12.99 -2.17
N ALA A 67 12.45 -12.65 -2.87
CA ALA A 67 13.72 -13.31 -2.63
C ALA A 67 14.34 -12.80 -1.33
N THR A 68 15.22 -13.60 -0.72
CA THR A 68 16.10 -13.09 0.34
C THR A 68 16.98 -11.98 -0.26
N PRO A 69 17.22 -10.86 0.44
CA PRO A 69 18.13 -9.83 -0.04
C PRO A 69 19.48 -10.47 -0.42
N ILE A 70 19.93 -10.24 -1.65
CA ILE A 70 21.19 -10.81 -2.12
C ILE A 70 22.32 -10.19 -1.28
N ALA A 71 22.99 -11.03 -0.48
CA ALA A 71 24.11 -10.61 0.36
C ALA A 71 25.41 -10.41 -0.44
N ASP A 72 25.42 -10.85 -1.71
CA ASP A 72 26.55 -10.70 -2.62
C ASP A 72 26.55 -9.29 -3.27
N PRO A 73 27.54 -8.43 -2.96
CA PRO A 73 27.65 -7.09 -3.54
C PRO A 73 27.77 -7.09 -5.07
N ALA A 74 28.32 -8.13 -5.70
CA ALA A 74 28.44 -8.20 -7.17
C ALA A 74 27.11 -8.50 -7.86
N ALA A 75 26.16 -9.11 -7.16
CA ALA A 75 24.80 -9.33 -7.63
C ALA A 75 23.82 -8.22 -7.20
N ALA A 76 24.19 -7.40 -6.21
CA ALA A 76 23.52 -6.15 -5.87
C ALA A 76 23.70 -5.05 -6.94
N ASP A 77 24.74 -5.17 -7.77
CA ASP A 77 25.03 -4.32 -8.94
C ASP A 77 24.36 -4.82 -10.24
N ARG A 78 23.68 -5.98 -10.21
CA ARG A 78 22.86 -6.42 -11.35
C ARG A 78 21.64 -5.50 -11.42
N PRO A 79 21.22 -5.03 -12.61
CA PRO A 79 20.21 -3.98 -12.68
C PRO A 79 18.94 -4.37 -11.92
N VAL A 80 18.64 -3.61 -10.87
CA VAL A 80 17.28 -3.15 -10.60
C VAL A 80 17.17 -1.97 -11.56
N ASP A 81 16.88 -2.23 -12.83
CA ASP A 81 16.97 -1.26 -13.94
C ASP A 81 15.81 -0.25 -13.87
N ASP A 82 15.68 0.43 -12.73
CA ASP A 82 14.51 1.23 -12.39
C ASP A 82 14.86 2.72 -12.33
N GLY A 83 15.94 3.15 -13.01
CA GLY A 83 16.30 4.57 -13.10
C GLY A 83 16.52 5.29 -11.75
N GLY A 84 16.83 4.55 -10.68
CA GLY A 84 17.01 5.07 -9.32
C GLY A 84 15.87 4.80 -8.33
N ALA A 85 14.81 4.08 -8.73
CA ALA A 85 13.73 3.71 -7.82
C ALA A 85 14.22 2.84 -6.63
N PRO A 86 13.54 2.88 -5.47
CA PRO A 86 13.95 2.11 -4.30
C PRO A 86 13.74 0.60 -4.48
N GLY A 87 12.95 0.19 -5.46
CA GLY A 87 12.64 -1.19 -5.83
C GLY A 87 11.46 -1.24 -6.81
N ALA A 88 10.90 -2.42 -6.96
CA ALA A 88 9.89 -2.75 -7.93
C ALA A 88 8.88 -3.75 -7.36
N LEU A 89 7.64 -3.63 -7.82
CA LEU A 89 6.55 -4.54 -7.51
C LEU A 89 6.01 -5.19 -8.79
N ALA A 90 5.56 -6.43 -8.65
CA ALA A 90 4.59 -7.03 -9.56
C ALA A 90 3.39 -7.55 -8.76
N LEU A 91 2.22 -7.54 -9.38
CA LEU A 91 0.98 -7.93 -8.72
C LEU A 91 0.19 -8.89 -9.60
N ALA A 92 -0.20 -10.03 -9.02
CA ALA A 92 -1.12 -10.98 -9.62
C ALA A 92 -2.35 -11.14 -8.70
N ARG A 93 -3.54 -11.11 -9.29
CA ARG A 93 -4.79 -11.43 -8.59
C ARG A 93 -5.32 -12.79 -9.04
N PHE A 94 -5.86 -13.52 -8.07
CA PHE A 94 -6.44 -14.85 -8.21
C PHE A 94 -7.90 -14.79 -7.75
N PRO A 95 -8.87 -14.56 -8.65
CA PRO A 95 -10.28 -14.41 -8.28
C PRO A 95 -10.84 -15.59 -7.48
N ASP A 96 -10.37 -16.80 -7.79
CA ASP A 96 -10.80 -18.05 -7.13
C ASP A 96 -10.03 -18.34 -5.82
N GLY A 97 -9.02 -17.52 -5.50
CA GLY A 97 -8.14 -17.73 -4.35
C GLY A 97 -7.13 -18.86 -4.55
N VAL A 98 -6.04 -18.82 -3.78
CA VAL A 98 -4.98 -19.83 -3.77
C VAL A 98 -4.69 -20.21 -2.32
N GLU A 99 -4.67 -21.51 -2.02
CA GLU A 99 -4.27 -22.00 -0.69
C GLU A 99 -2.81 -21.61 -0.40
N TRP A 100 -2.60 -21.03 0.78
CA TRP A 100 -1.31 -20.48 1.19
C TRP A 100 -1.07 -20.68 2.69
N ASP A 101 -0.57 -21.86 3.07
CA ASP A 101 -0.20 -22.21 4.45
C ASP A 101 -1.39 -22.18 5.42
N GLY A 102 -2.51 -22.77 5.00
CA GLY A 102 -3.77 -22.81 5.76
C GLY A 102 -4.68 -21.60 5.54
N GLU A 103 -4.19 -20.59 4.82
CA GLU A 103 -4.91 -19.37 4.47
C GLU A 103 -5.28 -19.34 2.98
N THR A 104 -6.03 -18.33 2.54
CA THR A 104 -6.36 -18.12 1.12
C THR A 104 -5.84 -16.77 0.66
N ALA A 105 -4.90 -16.78 -0.29
CA ALA A 105 -4.41 -15.58 -0.95
C ALA A 105 -5.21 -15.31 -2.24
N TYR A 106 -5.70 -14.08 -2.37
CA TYR A 106 -6.36 -13.57 -3.57
C TYR A 106 -5.45 -12.62 -4.36
N VAL A 107 -4.38 -12.15 -3.73
CA VAL A 107 -3.37 -11.27 -4.33
C VAL A 107 -1.98 -11.75 -3.93
N ALA A 108 -1.08 -11.88 -4.90
CA ALA A 108 0.35 -11.97 -4.66
C ALA A 108 1.03 -10.67 -5.11
N ILE A 109 1.87 -10.11 -4.25
CA ILE A 109 2.70 -8.94 -4.56
C ILE A 109 4.17 -9.38 -4.52
N ALA A 110 4.80 -9.54 -5.68
CA ALA A 110 6.22 -9.82 -5.74
C ALA A 110 7.04 -8.55 -5.50
N VAL A 111 8.11 -8.65 -4.70
CA VAL A 111 8.96 -7.51 -4.33
C VAL A 111 10.40 -7.74 -4.77
N VAL A 112 10.94 -6.77 -5.52
CA VAL A 112 12.36 -6.69 -5.87
C VAL A 112 12.92 -5.39 -5.30
N ALA A 113 13.93 -5.48 -4.45
CA ALA A 113 14.55 -4.30 -3.86
C ALA A 113 15.97 -4.58 -3.38
N ARG A 114 16.79 -3.53 -3.31
CA ARG A 114 18.07 -3.59 -2.59
C ARG A 114 17.83 -3.82 -1.10
N PRO A 115 18.78 -4.45 -0.37
CA PRO A 115 18.63 -4.77 1.06
C PRO A 115 18.15 -3.59 1.92
N ALA A 116 18.65 -2.38 1.67
CA ALA A 116 18.28 -1.18 2.42
C ALA A 116 16.79 -0.76 2.26
N ASN A 117 16.17 -1.07 1.12
CA ASN A 117 14.80 -0.67 0.79
C ASN A 117 13.79 -1.80 0.98
N HIS A 118 14.23 -3.06 0.91
CA HIS A 118 13.38 -4.24 1.00
C HIS A 118 12.46 -4.21 2.22
N THR A 119 13.04 -4.01 3.42
CA THR A 119 12.28 -3.95 4.66
C THR A 119 11.29 -2.78 4.68
N ALA A 120 11.65 -1.64 4.09
CA ALA A 120 10.77 -0.47 4.03
C ALA A 120 9.54 -0.71 3.14
N ILE A 121 9.72 -1.41 2.01
CA ILE A 121 8.62 -1.80 1.12
C ILE A 121 7.70 -2.81 1.81
N LEU A 122 8.27 -3.86 2.41
CA LEU A 122 7.47 -4.86 3.15
C LEU A 122 6.68 -4.23 4.30
N ALA A 123 7.30 -3.32 5.06
CA ALA A 123 6.63 -2.59 6.14
C ALA A 123 5.49 -1.69 5.61
N ALA A 124 5.67 -1.07 4.44
CA ALA A 124 4.61 -0.27 3.81
C ALA A 124 3.43 -1.13 3.36
N ILE A 125 3.69 -2.32 2.79
CA ILE A 125 2.62 -3.28 2.43
C ILE A 125 1.91 -3.74 3.70
N ALA A 126 2.64 -4.16 4.74
CA ALA A 126 2.05 -4.59 6.00
C ALA A 126 1.17 -3.50 6.63
N SER A 127 1.64 -2.25 6.62
CA SER A 127 0.89 -1.10 7.14
C SER A 127 -0.40 -0.84 6.35
N LEU A 128 -0.38 -1.04 5.02
CA LEU A 128 -1.59 -0.96 4.19
C LEU A 128 -2.62 -2.02 4.60
N LEU A 129 -2.17 -3.24 4.89
CA LEU A 129 -3.05 -4.37 5.24
C LEU A 129 -3.65 -4.25 6.66
N LEU A 130 -3.09 -3.40 7.53
CA LEU A 130 -3.67 -3.10 8.84
C LEU A 130 -4.94 -2.24 8.76
N ASP A 131 -5.17 -1.55 7.63
CA ASP A 131 -6.41 -0.83 7.35
C ASP A 131 -7.38 -1.77 6.59
N PRO A 132 -8.48 -2.23 7.22
CA PRO A 132 -9.40 -3.18 6.60
C PRO A 132 -10.04 -2.69 5.30
N GLU A 133 -10.29 -1.38 5.19
CA GLU A 133 -10.91 -0.79 3.99
C GLU A 133 -9.91 -0.79 2.83
N ARG A 134 -8.65 -0.46 3.11
CA ARG A 134 -7.59 -0.50 2.09
C ARG A 134 -7.23 -1.93 1.68
N ALA A 135 -7.18 -2.86 2.63
CA ALA A 135 -6.96 -4.27 2.35
C ALA A 135 -8.07 -4.84 1.44
N ARG A 136 -9.35 -4.56 1.76
CA ARG A 136 -10.49 -4.95 0.91
C ARG A 136 -10.42 -4.30 -0.46
N ALA A 137 -10.07 -3.02 -0.56
CA ALA A 137 -9.94 -2.32 -1.83
C ALA A 137 -8.87 -2.97 -2.72
N LEU A 138 -7.72 -3.34 -2.16
CA LEU A 138 -6.64 -4.02 -2.88
C LEU A 138 -7.05 -5.41 -3.37
N VAL A 139 -7.64 -6.23 -2.50
CA VAL A 139 -8.09 -7.59 -2.86
C VAL A 139 -9.23 -7.55 -3.89
N GLY A 140 -10.16 -6.61 -3.75
CA GLY A 140 -11.31 -6.42 -4.64
C GLY A 140 -11.02 -5.67 -5.94
N ALA A 141 -9.79 -5.20 -6.17
CA ALA A 141 -9.47 -4.36 -7.32
C ALA A 141 -9.52 -5.13 -8.66
N GLY A 142 -10.63 -5.01 -9.39
CA GLY A 142 -10.83 -5.65 -10.71
C GLY A 142 -10.16 -4.94 -11.89
N THR A 143 -9.46 -3.82 -11.67
CA THR A 143 -8.80 -3.03 -12.72
C THR A 143 -7.44 -2.52 -12.23
N THR A 144 -6.51 -2.28 -13.16
CA THR A 144 -5.19 -1.71 -12.83
C THR A 144 -5.33 -0.35 -12.14
N ALA A 145 -6.30 0.47 -12.54
CA ALA A 145 -6.57 1.75 -11.91
C ALA A 145 -6.99 1.60 -10.43
N GLN A 146 -7.83 0.61 -10.13
CA GLN A 146 -8.21 0.31 -8.73
C GLN A 146 -7.03 -0.22 -7.92
N VAL A 147 -6.17 -1.05 -8.51
CA VAL A 147 -4.94 -1.51 -7.86
C VAL A 147 -4.04 -0.33 -7.50
N THR A 148 -3.76 0.55 -8.46
CA THR A 148 -2.94 1.76 -8.23
C THR A 148 -3.55 2.65 -7.15
N ALA A 149 -4.87 2.85 -7.18
CA ALA A 149 -5.57 3.64 -6.18
C ALA A 149 -5.47 3.03 -4.77
N ALA A 150 -5.60 1.70 -4.65
CA ALA A 150 -5.48 1.01 -3.36
C ALA A 150 -4.06 1.14 -2.76
N LEU A 151 -3.03 1.07 -3.60
CA LEU A 151 -1.63 1.20 -3.20
C LEU A 151 -1.21 2.64 -2.89
N THR A 152 -1.92 3.64 -3.42
CA THR A 152 -1.62 5.06 -3.17
C THR A 152 -1.92 5.40 -1.71
N THR A 153 -0.93 5.94 -1.01
CA THR A 153 -1.12 6.48 0.33
C THR A 153 -1.72 7.88 0.24
N SER A 154 -3.02 8.02 0.53
CA SER A 154 -3.60 9.34 0.80
C SER A 154 -3.24 9.77 2.21
N SER A 155 -2.42 10.82 2.36
CA SER A 155 -2.24 11.50 3.63
C SER A 155 -3.50 12.30 3.94
N THR A 156 -4.55 11.66 4.44
CA THR A 156 -5.63 12.40 5.08
C THR A 156 -5.11 12.86 6.43
N VAL A 157 -4.61 14.09 6.51
CA VAL A 157 -4.48 14.78 7.80
C VAL A 157 -5.90 14.92 8.34
N PRO A 158 -6.24 14.34 9.50
CA PRO A 158 -7.52 14.63 10.13
C PRO A 158 -7.52 16.12 10.49
N GLY A 159 -8.46 16.88 9.93
CA GLY A 159 -8.69 18.24 10.36
C GLY A 159 -8.97 18.24 11.87
N THR A 160 -8.18 18.98 12.63
CA THR A 160 -8.48 19.29 14.02
C THR A 160 -9.88 19.89 14.10
N PRO A 161 -10.83 19.34 14.89
CA PRO A 161 -12.03 20.06 15.25
C PRO A 161 -11.61 21.21 16.17
N GLY A 162 -11.58 22.42 15.64
CA GLY A 162 -11.42 23.63 16.43
C GLY A 162 -12.72 23.99 17.12
N ASP A 163 -12.81 23.61 18.39
CA ASP A 163 -13.32 24.42 19.50
C ASP A 163 -14.76 24.97 19.42
N ASP A 164 -15.73 24.14 19.82
CA ASP A 164 -17.00 24.61 20.40
C ASP A 164 -16.77 25.09 21.84
N GLY A 165 -16.20 26.29 21.96
CA GLY A 165 -16.02 27.02 23.22
C GLY A 165 -17.16 28.01 23.49
N GLN A 166 -18.40 27.53 23.60
CA GLN A 166 -19.53 28.33 24.08
C GLN A 166 -19.59 28.26 25.62
N GLU A 167 -19.02 29.24 26.31
CA GLU A 167 -19.34 29.52 27.72
C GLU A 167 -20.62 30.40 27.80
N PRO A 168 -21.59 30.11 28.69
CA PRO A 168 -22.80 30.90 28.85
C PRO A 168 -22.61 32.02 29.89
N SER A 169 -23.10 33.23 29.59
CA SER A 169 -23.28 34.28 30.60
C SER A 169 -24.62 34.96 30.45
N ALA A 170 -25.43 34.82 31.50
CA ALA A 170 -26.75 35.43 31.67
C ALA A 170 -26.62 36.78 32.40
N ALA A 171 -27.38 37.80 31.97
CA ALA A 171 -28.11 38.73 32.86
C ALA A 171 -28.94 39.77 32.08
N ALA A 172 -30.26 39.59 32.16
CA ALA A 172 -31.32 40.55 32.50
C ALA A 172 -31.26 42.06 32.14
N GLY A 173 -32.39 42.52 31.59
CA GLY A 173 -33.02 43.84 31.83
C GLY A 173 -32.61 44.93 30.82
N GLY A 174 -33.49 45.71 30.21
CA GLY A 174 -34.89 46.01 30.43
C GLY A 174 -35.15 47.43 29.88
N ASP A 175 -36.10 47.54 28.95
CA ASP A 175 -36.94 48.71 28.58
C ASP A 175 -36.53 50.12 29.08
N ARG A 176 -36.37 51.09 28.16
CA ARG A 176 -37.30 52.23 27.96
C ARG A 176 -36.75 53.37 27.09
N ARG A 177 -37.58 53.71 26.11
CA ARG A 177 -37.93 55.03 25.55
C ARG A 177 -37.26 56.28 26.16
N GLY A 178 -36.80 57.15 25.26
CA GLY A 178 -37.40 58.49 25.16
C GLY A 178 -36.62 59.69 25.69
N LEU A 179 -36.27 60.56 24.73
CA LEU A 179 -36.43 62.03 24.76
C LEU A 179 -35.48 62.90 25.61
N THR A 180 -35.20 64.08 25.00
CA THR A 180 -34.68 65.34 25.56
C THR A 180 -33.24 65.30 26.07
N GLY A 181 -32.33 66.20 25.73
CA GLY A 181 -32.39 67.59 25.27
C GLY A 181 -31.06 68.26 25.69
N PRO A 182 -30.76 69.47 25.22
CA PRO A 182 -29.40 69.95 24.95
C PRO A 182 -28.80 70.76 26.10
N ASP A 183 -27.47 70.99 26.11
CA ASP A 183 -26.89 72.34 26.08
C ASP A 183 -25.35 72.32 25.90
N ARG A 184 -24.88 73.44 25.36
CA ARG A 184 -23.56 73.88 24.98
C ARG A 184 -22.73 74.41 26.15
N SER A 185 -21.47 74.70 25.80
CA SER A 185 -20.61 75.77 26.34
C SER A 185 -19.78 75.45 27.58
N SER A 186 -18.46 75.34 27.38
CA SER A 186 -17.52 76.45 27.64
C SER A 186 -16.22 76.23 26.88
#